data_AF-A0A659UHI0-F1
#
_entry.id   AF-A0A659UHI0-F1
#
_cell.length_a   1.000
_cell.length_b   1.000
_cell.length_c   1.000
_cell.angle_alpha   90.00
_cell.angle_beta   90.00
_cell.angle_gamma   90.00
#
_symmetry.space_group_name_H-M   'P 1'
#
loop_
_entity.id
_entity.type
_entity.pdbx_description
1 polymer ?
#
loop_
_entity_poly.entity_id
_entity_poly.type
_entity_poly.pdbx_seq_one_letter_code
_entity_poly.pdbx_strand_id
1 'polypeptide(L)'
;FVRGCPPNNLAHELSLADPEFRIALAGIFAAWRQAIADKISADQQEGREQGTDPRQFAMVAVAAYSGAMSMAKAAQDASPLRDCLAAFESAAQAASSQGDPG
;
A
#
# COMPACT_ATOMS: atom_id res chain seq x y z
N PHE A 1 13.13 -5.65 17.38
CA PHE A 1 11.89 -4.98 17.80
C PHE A 1 11.30 -4.22 16.63
N VAL A 2 10.16 -4.68 16.13
CA VAL A 2 9.39 -3.97 15.12
C VAL A 2 8.65 -2.84 15.82
N ARG A 3 9.11 -1.60 15.62
CA ARG A 3 8.52 -0.41 16.26
C ARG A 3 7.16 -0.02 15.65
N GLY A 4 6.83 -0.60 14.49
CA GLY A 4 5.60 -0.37 13.75
C GLY A 4 5.55 0.98 13.03
N CYS A 5 4.54 1.11 12.19
CA CYS A 5 3.82 2.31 11.78
C CYS A 5 3.42 3.29 12.91
N PRO A 6 4.07 4.44 13.21
CA PRO A 6 3.46 5.39 14.15
C PRO A 6 1.99 5.76 13.77
N PRO A 7 1.66 5.95 12.47
CA PRO A 7 0.28 6.12 12.01
C PRO A 7 -0.68 4.98 12.34
N ASN A 8 -0.23 3.73 12.24
CA ASN A 8 -1.10 2.56 12.42
C ASN A 8 -1.49 2.32 13.89
N ASN A 9 -0.59 2.66 14.81
CA ASN A 9 -0.87 2.61 16.25
C ASN A 9 -1.87 3.71 16.64
N LEU A 10 -1.72 4.91 16.07
CA LEU A 10 -2.64 6.02 16.31
C LEU A 10 -4.01 5.83 15.63
N ALA A 11 -4.08 5.14 14.49
CA ALA A 11 -5.36 4.88 13.80
C ALA A 11 -6.31 4.02 14.66
N HIS A 12 -5.78 3.06 15.42
CA HIS A 12 -6.59 2.22 16.30
C HIS A 12 -6.91 2.87 17.66
N GLU A 13 -6.03 3.74 18.20
CA GLU A 13 -6.24 4.37 19.51
C GLU A 13 -6.92 5.75 19.45
N LEU A 14 -6.80 6.51 18.35
CA LEU A 14 -7.20 7.92 18.27
C LEU A 14 -8.11 8.28 17.09
N SER A 15 -8.49 7.33 16.21
CA SER A 15 -9.41 7.64 15.09
C SER A 15 -10.78 8.13 15.56
N LEU A 16 -11.16 7.91 16.82
CA LEU A 16 -12.40 8.43 17.42
C LEU A 16 -12.19 9.61 18.37
N ALA A 17 -10.95 9.98 18.70
CA ALA A 17 -10.63 10.90 19.78
C ALA A 17 -10.42 12.36 19.34
N ASP A 18 -9.95 12.60 18.10
CA ASP A 18 -9.65 13.95 17.61
C ASP A 18 -9.97 14.10 16.10
N PRO A 19 -10.92 14.98 15.72
CA PRO A 19 -11.25 15.26 14.33
C PRO A 19 -10.11 15.85 13.49
N GLU A 20 -9.26 16.71 14.05
CA GLU A 20 -8.12 17.28 13.32
C GLU A 20 -7.07 16.20 13.06
N PHE A 21 -6.84 15.33 14.04
CA PHE A 21 -5.95 14.19 13.88
C PHE A 21 -6.44 13.20 12.80
N ARG A 22 -7.75 12.93 12.74
CA ARG A 22 -8.36 12.14 11.66
C ARG A 22 -8.11 12.76 10.29
N ILE A 23 -8.30 14.08 10.15
CA ILE A 23 -8.10 14.80 8.89
C ILE A 23 -6.64 14.73 8.45
N ALA A 24 -5.71 14.98 9.37
CA ALA A 24 -4.28 14.88 9.10
C ALA A 24 -3.89 13.47 8.63
N LEU A 25 -4.37 12.43 9.32
CA LEU A 25 -4.11 11.03 8.96
C LEU A 25 -4.71 10.67 7.59
N ALA A 26 -5.94 11.11 7.30
CA ALA A 26 -6.56 10.93 5.99
C ALA A 26 -5.75 11.62 4.87
N GLY A 27 -5.21 12.82 5.15
CA GLY A 27 -4.33 13.55 4.24
C GLY A 27 -3.05 12.78 3.92
N ILE A 28 -2.42 12.15 4.92
CA ILE A 28 -1.22 11.32 4.71
C ILE A 28 -1.53 10.12 3.80
N PHE A 29 -2.60 9.37 4.09
CA PHE A 29 -3.00 8.25 3.24
C PHE A 29 -3.40 8.69 1.83
N ALA A 30 -4.00 9.87 1.67
CA ALA A 30 -4.28 10.44 0.36
C ALA A 30 -2.98 10.75 -0.41
N ALA A 31 -2.01 11.40 0.25
CA ALA A 31 -0.72 11.74 -0.36
C ALA A 31 0.06 10.49 -0.80
N TRP A 32 0.10 9.44 0.02
CA TRP A 32 0.75 8.19 -0.36
C TRP A 32 0.09 7.51 -1.55
N ARG A 33 -1.26 7.45 -1.56
CA ARG A 33 -1.99 6.87 -2.70
C ARG A 33 -1.77 7.69 -3.97
N GLN A 34 -1.75 9.02 -3.86
CA GLN A 34 -1.49 9.89 -5.00
C GLN A 34 -0.10 9.63 -5.59
N ALA A 35 0.94 9.59 -4.76
CA ALA A 35 2.30 9.35 -5.22
C ALA A 35 2.47 8.00 -5.94
N ILE A 36 1.81 6.94 -5.44
CA ILE A 36 1.85 5.62 -6.09
C ILE A 36 1.09 5.64 -7.42
N ALA A 37 -0.10 6.24 -7.45
CA ALA A 37 -0.89 6.35 -8.67
C ALA A 37 -0.16 7.17 -9.75
N ASP A 38 0.47 8.28 -9.37
CA ASP A 38 1.26 9.13 -10.27
C ASP A 38 2.44 8.35 -10.87
N LYS A 39 3.11 7.52 -10.07
CA LYS A 39 4.22 6.69 -10.55
C LYS A 39 3.75 5.67 -11.58
N ILE A 40 2.63 4.99 -11.34
CA ILE A 40 2.07 4.00 -12.28
C ILE A 40 1.65 4.70 -13.58
N SER A 41 0.97 5.84 -13.48
CA SER A 41 0.59 6.63 -14.67
C SER A 41 1.80 7.12 -15.47
N ALA A 42 2.90 7.49 -14.81
CA ALA A 42 4.15 7.83 -15.49
C ALA A 42 4.76 6.61 -16.21
N ASP A 43 4.78 5.44 -15.55
CA ASP A 43 5.26 4.21 -16.17
C ASP A 43 4.40 3.78 -17.38
N GLN A 44 3.09 4.03 -17.33
CA GLN A 44 2.17 3.83 -18.46
C GLN A 44 2.47 4.74 -19.64
N GLN A 45 2.71 6.03 -19.37
CA GLN A 45 3.09 7.00 -20.41
C GLN A 45 4.42 6.64 -21.08
N GLU A 46 5.33 6.03 -20.33
CA GLU A 46 6.64 5.58 -20.81
C GLU A 46 6.60 4.14 -21.37
N GLY A 47 5.43 3.50 -21.44
CA GLY A 47 5.24 2.15 -21.98
C GLY A 47 5.85 1.02 -21.15
N ARG A 48 6.25 1.28 -19.89
CA ARG A 48 6.83 0.30 -18.97
C ARG A 48 5.80 -0.53 -18.20
N GLU A 49 4.58 -0.03 -18.11
CA GLU A 49 3.47 -0.68 -17.41
C GLU A 49 2.20 -0.51 -18.24
N GLN A 50 1.36 -1.55 -18.31
CA GLN A 50 0.03 -1.47 -18.90
C GLN A 50 -0.88 -2.45 -18.16
N GLY A 51 -2.15 -2.07 -17.96
CA GLY A 51 -3.18 -2.95 -17.42
C GLY A 51 -3.47 -2.77 -15.93
N THR A 52 -2.64 -2.06 -15.17
CA THR A 52 -2.94 -1.70 -13.78
C THR A 52 -3.81 -0.44 -13.70
N ASP A 53 -4.93 -0.48 -12.97
CA ASP A 53 -5.61 0.75 -12.56
C ASP A 53 -4.76 1.45 -11.48
N PRO A 54 -4.21 2.66 -11.74
CA PRO A 54 -3.28 3.32 -10.82
C PRO A 54 -3.91 3.62 -9.45
N ARG A 55 -5.19 4.02 -9.42
CA ARG A 55 -5.88 4.40 -8.19
C ARG A 55 -6.25 3.18 -7.36
N GLN A 56 -6.73 2.12 -8.02
CA GLN A 56 -7.07 0.87 -7.35
C GLN A 56 -5.82 0.22 -6.76
N PHE A 57 -4.73 0.15 -7.53
CA PHE A 57 -3.47 -0.39 -7.05
C PHE A 57 -2.94 0.41 -5.87
N ALA A 58 -2.90 1.74 -5.96
CA ALA A 58 -2.45 2.60 -4.87
C ALA A 58 -3.25 2.38 -3.59
N MET A 59 -4.57 2.21 -3.70
CA MET A 59 -5.44 1.88 -2.56
C MET A 59 -5.05 0.55 -1.92
N VAL A 60 -4.93 -0.52 -2.72
CA VAL A 60 -4.57 -1.86 -2.24
C VAL A 60 -3.17 -1.88 -1.63
N ALA A 61 -2.19 -1.24 -2.29
CA ALA A 61 -0.80 -1.14 -1.83
C ALA A 61 -0.71 -0.53 -0.44
N VAL A 62 -1.34 0.63 -0.24
CA VAL A 62 -1.35 1.32 1.06
C VAL A 62 -2.08 0.50 2.12
N ALA A 63 -3.23 -0.10 1.79
CA ALA A 63 -4.01 -0.90 2.73
C ALA A 63 -3.26 -2.16 3.17
N ALA A 64 -2.71 -2.93 2.23
CA ALA A 64 -1.99 -4.17 2.49
C ALA A 64 -0.73 -3.92 3.31
N TYR A 65 0.08 -2.92 2.93
CA TYR A 65 1.28 -2.55 3.69
C TYR A 65 0.94 -2.12 5.13
N SER A 66 -0.10 -1.30 5.31
CA SER A 66 -0.53 -0.83 6.63
C SER A 66 -0.99 -1.99 7.52
N GLY A 67 -1.79 -2.91 6.97
CA GLY A 67 -2.23 -4.12 7.68
C GLY A 67 -1.06 -5.05 8.02
N ALA A 68 -0.16 -5.29 7.07
CA ALA A 68 1.05 -6.08 7.30
C ALA A 68 1.96 -5.48 8.38
N MET A 69 2.11 -4.16 8.38
CA MET A 69 2.85 -3.44 9.42
C MET A 69 2.18 -3.60 10.80
N SER A 70 0.85 -3.60 10.86
CA SER A 70 0.07 -3.85 12.09
C SER A 70 0.39 -5.24 12.65
N MET A 71 0.27 -6.26 11.81
CA MET A 71 0.51 -7.66 12.18
C MET A 71 1.96 -7.88 12.59
N ALA A 72 2.91 -7.28 11.86
CA ALA A 72 4.33 -7.38 12.16
C ALA A 72 4.69 -6.78 13.52
N LYS A 73 4.06 -5.65 13.87
CA LYS A 73 4.21 -5.06 15.20
C LYS A 73 3.60 -5.95 16.28
N ALA A 74 2.40 -6.47 16.07
CA ALA A 74 1.72 -7.33 17.05
C ALA A 74 2.50 -8.63 17.33
N ALA A 75 3.03 -9.25 16.28
CA ALA A 75 3.84 -10.46 16.38
C ALA A 75 5.31 -10.22 16.76
N GLN A 76 5.78 -8.97 16.71
CA GLN A 76 7.20 -8.62 16.77
C GLN A 76 8.07 -9.38 15.74
N ASP A 77 7.49 -9.69 14.59
CA ASP A 77 8.11 -10.42 13.49
C ASP A 77 7.83 -9.69 12.17
N ALA A 78 8.83 -9.60 11.30
CA ALA A 78 8.68 -9.00 9.98
C ALA A 78 8.08 -9.95 8.92
N SER A 79 7.72 -11.20 9.28
CA SER A 79 7.09 -12.15 8.34
C SER A 79 5.86 -11.59 7.62
N PRO A 80 4.91 -10.86 8.25
CA PRO A 80 3.75 -10.37 7.52
C PRO A 80 4.10 -9.32 6.44
N LEU A 81 5.19 -8.56 6.65
CA LEU A 81 5.68 -7.61 5.65
C LEU A 81 6.34 -8.34 4.47
N ARG A 82 7.07 -9.43 4.73
CA ARG A 82 7.65 -10.27 3.67
C ARG A 82 6.56 -10.94 2.84
N ASP A 83 5.53 -11.47 3.49
CA ASP A 83 4.40 -12.11 2.82
C ASP A 83 3.62 -11.09 1.97
N CYS A 84 3.43 -9.87 2.50
CA CYS A 84 2.83 -8.77 1.75
C CYS A 84 3.62 -8.40 0.48
N LEU A 85 4.96 -8.36 0.56
CA LEU A 85 5.81 -8.11 -0.60
C LEU A 85 5.71 -9.24 -1.63
N ALA A 86 5.81 -10.49 -1.18
CA ALA A 86 5.72 -11.67 -2.04
C ALA A 86 4.39 -11.73 -2.80
N ALA A 87 3.29 -11.29 -2.17
CA ALA A 87 1.99 -11.18 -2.82
C ALA A 87 1.98 -10.14 -3.96
N PHE A 88 2.62 -8.98 -3.77
CA PHE A 88 2.76 -7.98 -4.84
C PHE A 88 3.65 -8.45 -5.98
N GLU A 89 4.76 -9.11 -5.67
CA GLU A 89 5.65 -9.68 -6.68
C GLU A 89 4.94 -10.75 -7.52
N SER A 90 4.14 -11.61 -6.87
CA SER A 90 3.33 -12.63 -7.54
C SER A 90 2.25 -12.02 -8.43
N ALA A 91 1.57 -10.97 -7.95
CA ALA A 91 0.56 -10.26 -8.73
C ALA A 91 1.15 -9.57 -9.96
N ALA A 92 2.34 -8.96 -9.83
CA ALA A 92 3.05 -8.36 -10.95
C ALA A 92 3.43 -9.40 -12.03
N GLN A 93 3.94 -10.57 -11.61
CA GLN A 93 4.28 -11.67 -12.53
C GLN A 93 3.05 -12.24 -13.25
N ALA A 94 1.92 -12.36 -12.55
CA ALA A 94 0.65 -12.79 -13.13
C ALA A 94 0.13 -11.80 -14.19
N ALA A 95 0.30 -10.49 -13.96
CA ALA A 95 -0.05 -9.47 -14.94
C ALA A 95 0.85 -9.52 -16.19
N SER A 96 2.16 -9.75 -16.02
CA SER A 96 3.10 -9.88 -17.15
C SER A 96 2.83 -11.12 -18.03
N SER A 97 2.23 -12.18 -17.48
CA SER A 97 1.96 -13.42 -18.21
C SER A 97 0.62 -13.44 -18.95
N GLN A 98 -0.26 -12.45 -18.73
CA GLN A 98 -1.55 -12.31 -19.43
C GLN A 98 -1.48 -11.37 -20.64
N GLY A 99 -0.33 -10.76 -20.92
CA GLY A 99 -0.13 -9.76 -21.97
C GLY A 99 0.15 -10.28 -23.39
N ASP A 100 -0.01 -11.58 -23.68
CA ASP A 100 0.17 -12.12 -25.03
C ASP A 100 -1.14 -12.73 -25.59
N PRO A 101 -1.88 -11.94 -26.38
CA PRO A 101 -2.70 -12.46 -27.44
C PRO A 101 -2.14 -11.97 -28.79
N GLY A 102 -1.29 -12.79 -29.41
CA GLY A 102 -1.17 -13.01 -30.87
C GLY A 102 -1.19 -11.80 -31.81
#